data_AF-A0A9P5WZB1-F1
#
_entry.id   AF-A0A9P5WZB1-F1
#
_cell.length_a   1.000
_cell.length_b   1.000
_cell.length_c   1.000
_cell.angle_alpha   90.00
_cell.angle_beta   90.00
_cell.angle_gamma   90.00
#
_symmetry.space_group_name_H-M   'P 1'
#
loop_
_entity.id
_entity.type
_entity.pdbx_description
1 polymer ?
#
loop_
_entity_poly.entity_id
_entity_poly.type
_entity_poly.pdbx_seq_one_letter_code
_entity_poly.pdbx_strand_id
1 'polypeptide(L)'
;IKGMKAHTGIPQCQHCWHWGHSTEVCHHPVICCPICTSPHSRASYYSLVGCCQGNPKANPPIPPTPTDAPCMHIHSCINCGNKHAADDHCCPYWQHHFN
;
A
#
# COMPACT_ATOMS: atom_id res chain seq x y z
N ILE A 1 -31.00 -23.28 -7.20
CA ILE A 1 -30.04 -22.33 -7.80
C ILE A 1 -28.72 -22.53 -7.06
N LYS A 2 -27.76 -23.24 -7.66
CA LYS A 2 -26.46 -23.50 -7.01
C LYS A 2 -25.57 -22.30 -7.34
N GLY A 3 -25.44 -21.38 -6.38
CA GLY A 3 -24.63 -20.18 -6.53
C GLY A 3 -23.23 -20.56 -6.98
N MET A 4 -22.79 -19.99 -8.10
CA MET A 4 -21.44 -20.16 -8.62
C MET A 4 -20.47 -19.68 -7.54
N LYS A 5 -19.65 -20.59 -7.01
CA LYS A 5 -18.52 -20.18 -6.18
C LYS A 5 -17.56 -19.46 -7.10
N ALA A 6 -17.55 -18.12 -7.03
CA ALA A 6 -16.53 -17.31 -7.66
C ALA A 6 -15.18 -17.88 -7.21
N HIS A 7 -14.30 -18.13 -8.18
CA HIS A 7 -12.94 -18.53 -7.87
C HIS A 7 -12.37 -17.42 -7.00
N THR A 8 -12.00 -17.75 -5.76
CA THR A 8 -11.32 -16.79 -4.89
C THR A 8 -9.95 -16.60 -5.49
N GLY A 9 -9.87 -15.65 -6.43
CA GLY A 9 -8.61 -15.20 -7.00
C GLY A 9 -7.64 -14.87 -5.87
N ILE A 10 -6.35 -14.87 -6.19
CA ILE A 10 -5.30 -14.69 -5.21
C ILE A 10 -5.60 -13.41 -4.40
N PRO A 11 -5.89 -13.50 -3.09
CA PRO A 11 -6.25 -12.31 -2.34
C PRO A 11 -5.05 -11.37 -2.23
N GLN A 12 -5.32 -10.07 -2.29
CA GLN A 12 -4.36 -9.06 -1.88
C GLN A 12 -4.44 -8.91 -0.37
N CYS A 13 -3.30 -9.10 0.29
CA CYS A 13 -3.19 -8.87 1.71
C CYS A 13 -3.34 -7.38 2.03
N GLN A 14 -4.32 -7.01 2.87
CA GLN A 14 -4.51 -5.61 3.29
C GLN A 14 -3.51 -5.17 4.37
N HIS A 15 -2.68 -6.11 4.86
CA HIS A 15 -1.60 -5.85 5.82
C HIS A 15 -0.32 -5.39 5.10
N CYS A 16 0.17 -6.18 4.14
CA CYS A 16 1.44 -5.92 3.46
C CYS A 16 1.29 -5.51 1.99
N TRP A 17 0.06 -5.52 1.46
CA TRP A 17 -0.29 -5.17 0.07
C TRP A 17 0.29 -6.06 -1.02
N HIS A 18 0.88 -7.20 -0.65
CA HIS A 18 1.28 -8.24 -1.58
C HIS A 18 0.10 -9.08 -2.03
N TRP A 19 0.12 -9.47 -3.31
CA TRP A 19 -0.67 -10.58 -3.81
C TRP A 19 -0.05 -11.92 -3.38
N GLY A 20 -0.88 -12.91 -3.09
CA GLY A 20 -0.44 -14.28 -2.83
C GLY A 20 -1.07 -14.91 -1.59
N HIS A 21 -1.63 -14.10 -0.71
CA HIS A 21 -2.11 -14.56 0.59
C HIS A 21 -3.14 -13.58 1.19
N SER A 22 -4.02 -14.11 2.04
CA SER A 22 -5.00 -13.27 2.75
C SER A 22 -4.35 -12.56 3.93
N THR A 23 -5.00 -11.49 4.39
CA THR A 23 -4.60 -10.77 5.62
C THR A 23 -4.52 -11.71 6.84
N GLU A 24 -5.37 -12.73 6.90
CA GLU A 24 -5.48 -13.68 8.03
C GLU A 24 -4.24 -14.56 8.20
N VAL A 25 -3.55 -14.88 7.11
CA VAL A 25 -2.34 -15.73 7.12
C VAL A 25 -1.06 -14.92 6.94
N CYS A 26 -1.17 -13.59 6.98
CA CYS A 26 -0.03 -12.69 6.80
C CYS A 26 0.85 -12.68 8.06
N HIS A 27 2.12 -13.02 7.90
CA HIS A 27 3.12 -12.95 8.98
C HIS A 27 3.92 -11.64 8.97
N HIS A 28 3.52 -10.64 8.18
CA HIS A 28 4.20 -9.35 8.15
C HIS A 28 4.01 -8.66 9.51
N PRO A 29 5.07 -8.20 10.19
CA PRO A 29 4.99 -7.75 11.58
C PRO A 29 4.31 -6.39 11.77
N VAL A 30 4.12 -5.64 10.67
CA VAL A 30 3.66 -4.26 10.66
C VAL A 30 2.78 -4.00 9.45
N ILE A 31 1.73 -3.20 9.64
CA ILE A 31 0.88 -2.74 8.54
C ILE A 31 1.66 -1.82 7.62
N CYS A 32 1.58 -2.07 6.32
CA CYS A 32 2.27 -1.29 5.30
C CYS A 32 1.31 -0.30 4.66
N CYS A 33 1.87 0.80 4.19
CA CYS A 33 1.14 1.77 3.39
C CYS A 33 1.02 1.24 1.95
N PRO A 34 -0.18 1.22 1.34
CA PRO A 34 -0.34 0.78 -0.05
C PRO A 34 0.39 1.71 -1.03
N ILE A 35 0.61 2.96 -0.63
CA ILE A 35 1.24 3.99 -1.46
C ILE A 35 2.76 3.85 -1.40
N CYS A 36 3.34 3.85 -0.20
CA CYS A 36 4.80 3.96 -0.02
C CYS A 36 5.47 2.75 0.65
N THR A 37 4.72 1.66 0.85
CA THR A 37 5.18 0.37 1.41
C THR A 37 5.85 0.43 2.79
N SER A 38 5.80 1.59 3.44
CA SER A 38 6.43 1.83 4.75
C SER A 38 5.50 1.39 5.88
N PRO A 39 6.04 1.12 7.09
CA PRO A 39 5.28 0.50 8.19
C PRO A 39 4.30 1.46 8.89
N HIS A 40 3.22 1.81 8.20
CA HIS A 40 2.06 2.53 8.70
C HIS A 40 0.81 2.22 7.86
N SER A 41 -0.38 2.42 8.44
CA SER A 41 -1.63 2.26 7.69
C SER A 41 -1.96 3.49 6.85
N ARG A 42 -2.81 3.36 5.80
CA ARG A 42 -3.32 4.52 5.04
C ARG A 42 -4.11 5.49 5.92
N ALA A 43 -4.83 5.02 6.94
CA ALA A 43 -5.58 5.89 7.85
C ALA A 43 -4.65 6.65 8.82
N SER A 44 -3.55 6.01 9.23
CA SER A 44 -2.49 6.62 10.04
C SER A 44 -1.56 7.53 9.25
N TYR A 45 -1.75 7.62 7.93
CA TYR A 45 -0.92 8.37 6.99
C TYR A 45 -0.74 9.84 7.39
N TYR A 46 -1.80 10.47 7.91
CA TYR A 46 -1.78 11.88 8.30
C TYR A 46 -1.37 12.13 9.75
N SER A 47 -1.59 11.17 10.65
CA SER A 47 -1.44 11.39 12.10
C SER A 47 -0.14 10.84 12.69
N LEU A 48 0.58 9.94 12.00
CA LEU A 48 1.64 9.13 12.64
C LEU A 48 2.93 8.93 11.84
N VAL A 49 3.09 9.48 10.64
CA VAL A 49 4.18 9.02 9.76
C VAL A 49 5.36 9.98 9.73
N GLY A 50 6.47 9.59 10.35
CA GLY A 50 7.76 10.29 10.28
C GLY A 50 8.27 10.57 8.85
N CYS A 51 7.87 9.77 7.85
CA CYS A 51 8.22 10.03 6.44
C CYS A 51 7.44 11.21 5.81
N CYS A 52 6.25 11.51 6.33
CA CYS A 52 5.41 12.64 5.91
C CYS A 52 5.43 13.78 6.94
N GLN A 53 6.07 13.58 8.10
CA GLN A 53 6.28 14.60 9.13
C GLN A 53 7.33 15.64 8.72
N GLY A 54 8.04 15.36 7.63
CA GLY A 54 9.21 16.13 7.24
C GLY A 54 10.41 15.77 8.11
N ASN A 55 11.57 16.24 7.68
CA ASN A 55 12.80 16.15 8.45
C ASN A 55 13.38 17.56 8.58
N PRO A 56 13.06 18.29 9.66
CA PRO A 56 13.60 19.63 9.90
C PRO A 56 15.11 19.63 10.15
N LYS A 57 15.71 18.46 10.42
CA LYS A 57 17.17 18.29 10.58
C LYS A 57 17.89 17.89 9.29
N ALA A 58 17.18 17.63 8.19
CA ALA A 58 17.79 17.37 6.88
C ALA A 58 18.37 18.66 6.28
N ASN A 59 19.32 18.53 5.36
CA ASN A 59 19.87 19.66 4.62
C ASN A 59 19.73 19.40 3.09
N PRO A 60 18.79 20.06 2.39
CA PRO A 60 17.84 21.04 2.91
C PRO A 60 16.74 20.43 3.80
N PRO A 61 16.10 21.21 4.69
CA PRO A 61 14.99 20.74 5.51
C PRO A 61 13.85 20.19 4.65
N ILE A 62 13.34 19.01 5.01
CA ILE A 62 12.20 18.40 4.32
C ILE A 62 10.93 18.82 5.08
N PRO A 63 9.99 19.55 4.45
CA PRO A 63 8.75 19.94 5.11
C PRO A 63 7.81 18.73 5.30
N PRO A 64 6.94 18.77 6.31
CA PRO A 64 5.84 17.82 6.39
C PRO A 64 4.95 17.89 5.16
N THR A 65 4.44 16.75 4.73
CA THR A 65 3.42 16.65 3.69
C THR A 65 2.10 17.17 4.26
N PRO A 66 1.42 18.14 3.59
CA PRO A 66 0.12 18.65 4.03
C PRO A 66 -0.93 17.55 4.19
N THR A 67 -1.88 17.74 5.10
CA THR A 67 -2.97 16.79 5.45
C THR A 67 -3.86 16.37 4.27
N ASP A 68 -3.79 17.08 3.14
CA ASP A 68 -4.56 16.78 1.93
C ASP A 68 -3.67 16.57 0.70
N ALA A 69 -2.34 16.59 0.88
CA ALA A 69 -1.39 16.41 -0.20
C ALA A 69 -1.03 14.93 -0.36
N PRO A 70 -0.82 14.46 -1.61
CA PRO A 70 -0.28 13.13 -1.85
C PRO A 70 1.15 13.01 -1.32
N CYS A 71 1.51 11.82 -0.85
CA CYS A 71 2.86 11.52 -0.37
C CYS A 71 3.91 11.82 -1.44
N MET A 72 4.89 12.68 -1.12
CA MET A 72 5.89 13.15 -2.07
C MET A 72 6.97 12.12 -2.46
N HIS A 73 6.99 10.91 -1.89
CA HIS A 73 7.98 9.92 -2.33
C HIS A 73 7.68 9.44 -3.75
N ILE A 74 8.72 9.12 -4.52
CA ILE A 74 8.55 8.41 -5.79
C ILE A 74 8.26 6.96 -5.43
N HIS A 75 7.00 6.56 -5.58
CA HIS A 75 6.54 5.24 -5.18
C HIS A 75 6.65 4.25 -6.32
N SER A 76 7.15 3.05 -6.02
CA SER A 76 7.07 1.89 -6.90
C SER A 76 6.16 0.85 -6.26
N CYS A 77 5.20 0.35 -7.03
CA CYS A 77 4.28 -0.69 -6.61
C CYS A 77 5.08 -1.91 -6.13
N ILE A 78 4.81 -2.40 -4.90
CA ILE A 78 5.51 -3.57 -4.35
C ILE A 78 5.31 -4.85 -5.18
N ASN A 79 4.25 -4.88 -5.99
CA ASN A 79 3.88 -6.04 -6.79
C ASN A 79 4.52 -6.04 -8.18
N CYS A 80 4.68 -4.87 -8.83
CA CYS A 80 5.15 -4.80 -10.22
C CYS A 80 6.23 -3.75 -10.50
N GLY A 81 6.63 -2.96 -9.49
CA GLY A 81 7.67 -1.94 -9.61
C GLY A 81 7.27 -0.64 -10.32
N ASN A 82 6.05 -0.56 -10.87
CA ASN A 82 5.57 0.63 -11.60
C ASN A 82 5.12 1.77 -10.67
N LYS A 83 5.00 2.98 -11.22
CA LYS A 83 4.65 4.21 -10.49
C LYS A 83 3.16 4.33 -10.17
N HIS A 84 2.64 3.45 -9.32
CA HIS A 84 1.27 3.49 -8.80
C HIS A 84 1.20 2.81 -7.41
N ALA A 85 0.08 3.00 -6.70
CA ALA A 85 -0.14 2.37 -5.41
C ALA A 85 -0.40 0.86 -5.57
N ALA A 86 -0.07 0.07 -4.54
CA ALA A 86 -0.24 -1.38 -4.58
C ALA A 86 -1.71 -1.82 -4.73
N ASP A 87 -2.67 -0.99 -4.31
CA ASP A 87 -4.11 -1.22 -4.41
C ASP A 87 -4.76 -0.58 -5.64
N ASP A 88 -3.97 -0.04 -6.56
CA ASP A 88 -4.46 0.57 -7.80
C ASP A 88 -4.91 -0.51 -8.80
N HIS A 89 -6.07 -0.30 -9.44
CA HIS A 89 -6.60 -1.15 -10.50
C HIS A 89 -5.69 -1.18 -11.75
N CYS A 90 -4.77 -0.23 -11.88
CA CYS A 90 -3.76 -0.19 -12.93
C CYS A 90 -2.65 -1.24 -12.73
N CYS A 91 -2.56 -1.87 -11.56
CA CYS A 91 -1.60 -2.92 -11.31
C CYS A 91 -1.90 -4.13 -12.22
N PRO A 92 -0.93 -4.68 -12.96
CA PRO A 92 -1.16 -5.90 -13.75
C PRO A 92 -1.64 -7.08 -12.89
N TYR A 93 -1.24 -7.11 -11.61
CA TYR A 93 -1.71 -8.12 -10.66
C TYR A 93 -3.17 -7.96 -10.24
N TRP A 94 -3.77 -6.78 -10.42
CA TRP A 94 -5.21 -6.58 -10.19
C TRP A 94 -6.06 -7.52 -11.05
N GLN A 95 -5.63 -7.79 -12.28
CA GLN A 95 -6.37 -8.68 -13.18
C GLN A 95 -6.36 -10.15 -12.69
N HIS A 96 -5.34 -10.55 -11.92
CA HIS A 96 -5.27 -11.88 -11.31
C HIS A 96 -6.22 -12.06 -10.12
N HIS A 97 -6.88 -10.99 -9.65
CA HIS A 97 -7.93 -11.05 -8.62
C HIS A 97 -9.21 -11.74 -9.11
N PHE A 98 -9.51 -11.65 -10.41
CA PHE A 98 -10.78 -12.10 -10.98
C PHE A 98 -10.68 -13.42 -11.77
N ASN A 99 -9.51 -14.06 -11.80
CA ASN A 99 -9.23 -15.29 -12.56
C ASN A 99 -9.11 -16.52 -11.65
#